data_AF-A0A0G0KX67-F1
#
_entry.id   AF-A0A0G0KX67-F1
#
_cell.length_a   1.000
_cell.length_b   1.000
_cell.length_c   1.000
_cell.angle_alpha   90.00
_cell.angle_beta   90.00
_cell.angle_gamma   90.00
#
_symmetry.space_group_name_H-M   'P 1'
#
loop_
_entity.id
_entity.type
_entity.pdbx_description
1 polymer ?
#
loop_
_entity_poly.entity_id
_entity_poly.type
_entity_poly.pdbx_seq_one_letter_code
_entity_poly.pdbx_strand_id
1 'polypeptide(L)'
;MFPIRKRSQKIIIYYKVIDASKAILEVEDFFYAVHQLAQTTMRNVVGEVELNELLANRDRIAERIKEIVGGTSTSWGLEVISVELKDIILPEDMKRTMAKQAEAEREKKATIINSEGEVIAAENLAKAANTMAKSPGALHLRTLNSINDISSDQSNTVVFVTPIEILRAVEGMANHFRNKNK
;
A
#
# COMPACT_ATOMS: atom_id res chain seq x y z
N MET A 1 21.69 -30.32 -18.46
CA MET A 1 20.46 -29.50 -18.34
C MET A 1 20.11 -29.49 -16.85
N PHE A 2 20.38 -28.37 -16.16
CA PHE A 2 20.42 -28.28 -14.69
C PHE A 2 19.05 -28.47 -14.04
N PRO A 3 18.96 -29.17 -12.88
CA PRO A 3 17.70 -29.40 -12.19
C PRO A 3 17.19 -28.15 -11.46
N ILE A 4 15.87 -28.00 -11.49
CA ILE A 4 15.10 -26.92 -10.91
C ILE A 4 15.37 -26.83 -9.40
N ARG A 5 15.87 -25.69 -8.95
CA ARG A 5 16.22 -25.38 -7.56
C ARG A 5 15.00 -25.55 -6.64
N LYS A 6 14.99 -26.60 -5.80
CA LYS A 6 14.07 -26.75 -4.66
C LYS A 6 14.25 -25.54 -3.72
N ARG A 7 13.43 -24.50 -3.89
CA ARG A 7 13.28 -23.43 -2.88
C ARG A 7 12.37 -23.98 -1.79
N SER A 8 12.96 -24.57 -0.75
CA SER A 8 12.22 -25.16 0.37
C SER A 8 11.52 -24.09 1.19
N GLN A 9 10.20 -24.14 1.24
CA GLN A 9 9.42 -23.56 2.33
C GLN A 9 9.67 -24.43 3.56
N LYS A 10 10.18 -23.84 4.64
CA LYS A 10 10.51 -24.59 5.87
C LYS A 10 9.39 -24.41 6.88
N ILE A 11 8.48 -25.39 6.91
CA ILE A 11 7.52 -25.56 8.01
C ILE A 11 8.11 -26.62 8.94
N ILE A 12 7.95 -26.42 10.24
CA ILE A 12 8.29 -27.43 11.24
C ILE A 12 6.98 -27.94 11.83
N ILE A 13 6.81 -29.25 11.87
CA ILE A 13 5.60 -29.90 12.38
C ILE A 13 6.02 -30.77 13.55
N TYR A 14 5.42 -30.51 14.70
CA TYR A 14 5.55 -31.36 15.87
C TYR A 14 4.30 -32.22 15.97
N TYR A 15 4.49 -33.53 16.01
CA TYR A 15 3.39 -34.49 16.12
C TYR A 15 3.80 -35.65 17.03
N LYS A 16 2.80 -36.35 17.55
CA LYS A 16 2.96 -37.59 18.32
C LYS A 16 2.12 -38.71 17.70
N VAL A 17 2.64 -39.93 17.72
CA VAL A 17 1.87 -41.12 17.34
C VAL A 17 1.02 -41.51 18.54
N ILE A 18 -0.30 -41.53 18.37
CA ILE A 18 -1.23 -42.02 19.40
C ILE A 18 -1.58 -43.49 19.14
N ASP A 19 -1.78 -43.85 17.87
CA ASP A 19 -2.18 -45.19 17.45
C ASP A 19 -1.19 -45.73 16.43
N ALA A 20 -0.25 -46.54 16.92
CA ALA A 20 0.80 -47.15 16.09
C ALA A 20 0.24 -48.12 15.05
N SER A 21 -0.91 -48.77 15.32
CA SER A 21 -1.53 -49.68 14.37
C SER A 21 -2.04 -48.90 13.15
N LYS A 22 -2.75 -47.80 13.37
CA LYS A 22 -3.21 -46.92 12.28
C LYS A 22 -2.05 -46.29 11.51
N ALA A 23 -1.00 -45.85 12.21
CA ALA A 23 0.14 -45.21 11.57
C ALA A 23 0.91 -46.13 10.61
N ILE A 24 0.85 -47.45 10.80
CA ILE A 24 1.52 -48.45 9.97
C ILE A 24 0.57 -49.05 8.91
N LEU A 25 -0.72 -49.20 9.24
CA LEU A 25 -1.68 -49.90 8.38
C LEU A 25 -2.39 -48.97 7.39
N GLU A 26 -2.66 -47.72 7.77
CA GLU A 26 -3.48 -46.79 6.97
C GLU A 26 -2.64 -45.99 5.96
N VAL A 27 -1.33 -45.94 6.14
CA VAL A 27 -0.43 -45.14 5.31
C VAL A 27 0.95 -45.80 5.23
N GLU A 28 1.54 -45.82 4.03
CA GLU A 28 2.83 -46.47 3.74
C GLU A 28 4.00 -45.78 4.47
N ASP A 29 4.06 -44.45 4.39
CA ASP A 29 5.03 -43.62 5.10
C ASP A 29 4.32 -42.38 5.67
N PHE A 30 4.02 -42.44 6.97
CA PHE A 30 3.32 -41.37 7.67
C PHE A 30 4.17 -40.09 7.79
N PHE A 31 5.50 -40.22 7.86
CA PHE A 31 6.39 -39.07 7.93
C PHE A 31 6.32 -38.27 6.63
N TYR A 32 6.40 -38.96 5.49
CA TYR A 32 6.29 -38.35 4.17
C TYR A 32 4.88 -37.82 3.89
N ALA A 33 3.84 -38.58 4.21
CA ALA A 33 2.45 -38.19 3.99
C ALA A 33 2.08 -36.90 4.74
N VAL A 34 2.44 -36.80 6.03
CA VAL A 34 2.18 -35.59 6.83
C VAL A 34 2.96 -34.38 6.31
N HIS A 35 4.22 -34.55 5.91
CA HIS A 35 5.00 -33.46 5.32
C HIS A 35 4.37 -32.94 4.02
N GLN A 36 3.94 -33.84 3.14
CA GLN A 36 3.30 -33.45 1.87
C GLN A 36 1.94 -32.78 2.09
N LEU A 37 1.14 -33.32 3.00
CA LEU A 37 -0.14 -32.73 3.38
C LEU A 37 0.07 -31.31 3.90
N ALA A 38 0.97 -31.13 4.86
CA ALA A 38 1.25 -29.83 5.44
C ALA A 38 1.80 -28.82 4.42
N GLN A 39 2.66 -29.27 3.50
CA GLN A 39 3.18 -28.41 2.43
C GLN A 39 2.07 -27.95 1.48
N THR A 40 1.17 -28.86 1.10
CA THR A 40 0.03 -28.55 0.23
C THR A 40 -0.94 -27.61 0.92
N THR A 41 -1.31 -27.91 2.17
CA THR A 41 -2.20 -27.08 2.98
C THR A 41 -1.62 -25.68 3.18
N MET A 42 -0.34 -25.57 3.53
CA MET A 42 0.29 -24.26 3.70
C MET A 42 0.28 -23.47 2.40
N ARG A 43 0.60 -24.09 1.26
CA ARG A 43 0.54 -23.41 -0.04
C ARG A 43 -0.85 -22.86 -0.35
N ASN A 44 -1.91 -23.63 -0.02
CA ASN A 44 -3.29 -23.21 -0.24
C ASN A 44 -3.67 -22.06 0.69
N VAL A 45 -3.45 -22.21 2.00
CA VAL A 45 -3.79 -21.20 3.01
C VAL A 45 -3.03 -19.90 2.76
N VAL A 46 -1.73 -19.98 2.42
CA VAL A 46 -0.92 -18.80 2.10
C VAL A 46 -1.38 -18.12 0.81
N GLY A 47 -1.92 -18.88 -0.15
CA GLY A 47 -2.48 -18.31 -1.38
C GLY A 47 -3.82 -17.60 -1.20
N GLU A 48 -4.61 -18.01 -0.20
CA GLU A 48 -5.92 -17.39 0.12
C GLU A 48 -5.80 -16.08 0.91
N VAL A 49 -4.70 -15.90 1.64
CA VAL A 49 -4.54 -14.82 2.62
C VAL A 49 -3.70 -13.68 2.05
N GLU A 50 -4.06 -12.43 2.35
CA GLU A 50 -3.31 -11.26 1.92
C GLU A 50 -1.92 -11.18 2.58
N LEU A 51 -0.94 -10.60 1.87
CA LEU A 51 0.44 -10.50 2.35
C LEU A 51 0.55 -9.81 3.73
N ASN A 52 -0.24 -8.77 3.96
CA ASN A 52 -0.23 -8.06 5.24
C ASN A 52 -0.74 -8.94 6.38
N GLU A 53 -1.77 -9.74 6.13
CA GLU A 53 -2.28 -10.69 7.12
C GLU A 53 -1.28 -11.84 7.35
N LEU A 54 -0.57 -12.29 6.31
CA LEU A 54 0.53 -13.25 6.45
C LEU A 54 1.67 -12.74 7.33
N LEU A 55 2.03 -11.46 7.20
CA LEU A 55 3.12 -10.86 7.96
C LEU A 55 2.70 -10.49 9.39
N ALA A 56 1.46 -10.03 9.59
CA ALA A 56 0.95 -9.58 10.88
C ALA A 56 0.45 -10.73 11.77
N ASN A 57 -0.16 -11.77 11.19
CA ASN A 57 -0.90 -12.80 11.92
C ASN A 57 -0.35 -14.21 11.66
N ARG A 58 0.96 -14.39 11.74
CA ARG A 58 1.62 -15.69 11.53
C ARG A 58 1.04 -16.80 12.41
N ASP A 59 0.77 -16.50 13.67
CA ASP A 59 0.27 -17.48 14.64
C ASP A 59 -1.12 -18.00 14.26
N ARG A 60 -2.01 -17.12 13.79
CA ARG A 60 -3.35 -17.49 13.32
C ARG A 60 -3.29 -18.40 12.10
N ILE A 61 -2.34 -18.16 11.20
CA ILE A 61 -2.14 -18.99 10.01
C ILE A 61 -1.56 -20.35 10.39
N ALA A 62 -0.60 -20.37 11.30
CA ALA A 62 -0.05 -21.60 11.85
C ALA A 62 -1.14 -22.45 12.52
N GLU A 63 -2.03 -21.83 13.28
CA GLU A 63 -3.17 -22.50 13.92
C GLU A 63 -4.15 -23.06 12.88
N ARG A 64 -4.52 -22.29 11.85
CA ARG A 64 -5.39 -22.77 10.78
C ARG A 64 -4.77 -23.94 10.00
N ILE A 65 -3.46 -23.91 9.76
CA ILE A 65 -2.75 -25.04 9.14
C ILE A 65 -2.76 -26.26 10.08
N LYS A 66 -2.53 -26.06 11.38
CA LYS A 66 -2.58 -27.12 12.40
C LYS A 66 -3.95 -27.80 12.40
N GLU A 67 -5.05 -27.04 12.36
CA GLU A 67 -6.40 -27.60 12.35
C GLU A 67 -6.65 -28.49 11.12
N ILE A 68 -6.32 -27.98 9.92
CA ILE A 68 -6.53 -28.72 8.67
C ILE A 68 -5.66 -29.98 8.64
N VAL A 69 -4.37 -29.87 8.96
CA VAL A 69 -3.44 -31.01 8.95
C VAL A 69 -3.80 -32.00 10.05
N GLY A 70 -4.14 -31.53 11.25
CA GLY A 70 -4.53 -32.36 12.39
C GLY A 70 -5.80 -33.16 12.13
N GLY A 71 -6.79 -32.55 11.47
CA GLY A 71 -8.04 -33.23 11.09
C GLY A 71 -7.78 -34.46 10.22
N THR A 72 -6.94 -34.34 9.20
CA THR A 72 -6.59 -35.49 8.33
C THR A 72 -5.63 -36.46 9.01
N SER A 73 -4.63 -35.95 9.76
CA SER A 73 -3.60 -36.77 10.40
C SER A 73 -4.16 -37.69 11.50
N THR A 74 -5.31 -37.34 12.07
CA THR A 74 -6.00 -38.18 13.07
C THR A 74 -6.41 -39.53 12.49
N SER A 75 -6.80 -39.59 11.20
CA SER A 75 -7.12 -40.85 10.53
C SER A 75 -5.91 -41.79 10.42
N TRP A 76 -4.70 -41.24 10.42
CA TRP A 76 -3.44 -42.00 10.40
C TRP A 76 -2.91 -42.30 11.81
N GLY A 77 -3.67 -42.03 12.88
CA GLY A 77 -3.24 -42.29 14.26
C GLY A 77 -2.23 -41.27 14.81
N LEU A 78 -2.16 -40.07 14.21
CA LEU A 78 -1.21 -39.01 14.57
C LEU A 78 -1.95 -37.81 15.18
N GLU A 79 -1.39 -37.22 16.22
CA GLU A 79 -1.83 -35.93 16.76
C GLU A 79 -0.78 -34.86 16.50
N VAL A 80 -1.20 -33.78 15.83
CA VAL A 80 -0.36 -32.62 15.55
C VAL A 80 -0.38 -31.69 16.75
N ILE A 81 0.78 -31.51 17.39
CA ILE A 81 0.96 -30.69 18.59
C ILE A 81 1.07 -29.21 18.20
N SER A 82 1.95 -28.90 17.26
CA SER A 82 2.17 -27.53 16.78
C SER A 82 2.73 -27.52 15.36
N VAL A 83 2.47 -26.42 14.67
CA VAL A 83 3.01 -26.10 13.36
C VAL A 83 3.71 -24.75 13.46
N GLU A 84 4.98 -24.69 13.07
CA GLU A 84 5.76 -23.46 13.09
C GLU A 84 6.14 -23.05 11.66
N LEU A 85 5.92 -21.77 11.35
CA LEU A 85 6.25 -21.14 10.08
C LEU A 85 7.60 -20.41 10.22
N LYS A 86 8.68 -20.90 9.59
CA LYS A 86 9.96 -20.15 9.55
C LYS A 86 9.94 -19.04 8.52
N ASP A 87 10.37 -19.38 7.30
CA ASP A 87 10.61 -18.44 6.21
C ASP A 87 9.66 -18.77 5.06
N ILE A 88 8.61 -17.97 4.92
CA ILE A 88 7.70 -18.07 3.78
C ILE A 88 8.38 -17.39 2.60
N ILE A 89 9.07 -18.20 1.78
CA ILE A 89 9.59 -17.74 0.50
C ILE A 89 8.47 -17.87 -0.53
N LEU A 90 7.81 -16.76 -0.82
CA LEU A 90 6.79 -16.71 -1.87
C LEU A 90 7.46 -16.90 -3.26
N PRO A 91 6.83 -17.61 -4.20
CA PRO A 91 7.27 -17.65 -5.59
C PRO A 91 7.30 -16.24 -6.21
N GLU A 92 8.22 -15.97 -7.13
CA GLU A 92 8.35 -14.64 -7.75
C GLU A 92 7.06 -14.19 -8.47
N ASP A 93 6.38 -15.11 -9.15
CA ASP A 93 5.12 -14.80 -9.85
C ASP A 93 4.00 -14.37 -8.89
N MET A 94 3.96 -15.00 -7.71
CA MET A 94 2.99 -14.67 -6.66
C MET A 94 3.35 -13.33 -6.00
N LYS A 95 4.63 -13.10 -5.67
CA LYS A 95 5.09 -11.79 -5.16
C LYS A 95 4.72 -10.66 -6.09
N ARG A 96 4.92 -10.84 -7.41
CA ARG A 96 4.60 -9.82 -8.41
C ARG A 96 3.11 -9.52 -8.44
N THR A 97 2.28 -10.55 -8.45
CA THR A 97 0.82 -10.40 -8.50
C THR A 97 0.30 -9.75 -7.22
N MET A 98 0.76 -10.20 -6.06
CA MET A 98 0.41 -9.64 -4.76
C MET A 98 0.91 -8.20 -4.60
N ALA A 99 2.12 -7.89 -5.07
CA ALA A 99 2.64 -6.52 -5.04
C ALA A 99 1.78 -5.57 -5.88
N LYS A 100 1.37 -6.00 -7.08
CA LYS A 100 0.48 -5.23 -7.95
C LYS A 100 -0.90 -5.02 -7.32
N GLN A 101 -1.45 -6.06 -6.69
CA GLN A 101 -2.72 -5.96 -5.96
C GLN A 101 -2.61 -5.01 -4.76
N ALA A 102 -1.54 -5.14 -3.98
CA ALA A 102 -1.29 -4.29 -2.81
C ALA A 102 -1.07 -2.82 -3.19
N GLU A 103 -0.40 -2.56 -4.32
CA GLU A 103 -0.24 -1.21 -4.88
C GLU A 103 -1.58 -0.61 -5.29
N ALA A 104 -2.40 -1.35 -6.06
CA ALA A 104 -3.72 -0.89 -6.48
C ALA A 104 -4.64 -0.60 -5.28
N GLU A 105 -4.57 -1.42 -4.23
CA GLU A 105 -5.37 -1.22 -3.03
C GLU A 105 -4.87 -0.03 -2.18
N ARG A 106 -3.55 0.18 -2.11
CA ARG A 106 -2.98 1.37 -1.49
C ARG A 106 -3.35 2.65 -2.23
N GLU A 107 -3.28 2.64 -3.55
CA GLU A 107 -3.68 3.77 -4.38
C GLU A 107 -5.17 4.08 -4.20
N LYS A 108 -6.03 3.05 -4.21
CA LYS A 108 -7.47 3.20 -3.91
C LYS A 108 -7.69 3.84 -2.54
N LYS A 109 -7.02 3.34 -1.50
CA LYS A 109 -7.14 3.88 -0.13
C LYS A 109 -6.64 5.32 -0.05
N ALA A 110 -5.51 5.62 -0.69
CA ALA A 110 -4.95 6.97 -0.73
C ALA A 110 -5.92 7.96 -1.39
N THR A 111 -6.53 7.57 -2.52
CA THR A 111 -7.53 8.39 -3.22
C THR A 111 -8.75 8.67 -2.33
N ILE A 112 -9.28 7.64 -1.66
CA ILE A 112 -10.42 7.81 -0.74
C ILE A 112 -10.07 8.77 0.40
N ILE A 113 -8.93 8.56 1.06
CA ILE A 113 -8.48 9.40 2.17
C ILE A 113 -8.26 10.84 1.71
N ASN A 114 -7.67 11.05 0.53
CA ASN A 114 -7.49 12.39 -0.04
C ASN A 114 -8.83 13.05 -0.35
N SER A 115 -9.77 12.35 -0.97
CA SER A 115 -11.10 12.89 -1.25
C SER A 115 -11.86 13.24 0.03
N GLU A 116 -11.79 12.39 1.06
CA GLU A 116 -12.38 12.69 2.38
C GLU A 116 -11.70 13.90 3.04
N GLY A 117 -10.37 13.98 2.95
CA GLY A 117 -9.59 15.11 3.43
C GLY A 117 -9.95 16.43 2.72
N GLU A 118 -10.18 16.38 1.41
CA GLU A 118 -10.62 17.54 0.61
C GLU A 118 -12.00 18.03 1.05
N VAL A 119 -12.95 17.14 1.31
CA VAL A 119 -14.28 17.51 1.82
C VAL A 119 -14.16 18.19 3.20
N ILE A 120 -13.41 17.58 4.13
CA ILE A 120 -13.20 18.14 5.46
C ILE A 120 -12.50 19.51 5.38
N ALA A 121 -11.51 19.64 4.50
CA ALA A 121 -10.82 20.91 4.27
C ALA A 121 -11.77 21.98 3.72
N ALA A 122 -12.58 21.65 2.72
CA ALA A 122 -13.56 22.56 2.13
C ALA A 122 -14.59 23.04 3.16
N GLU A 123 -15.11 22.13 3.99
CA GLU A 123 -16.03 22.49 5.08
C GLU A 123 -15.39 23.44 6.08
N ASN A 124 -14.16 23.17 6.50
CA ASN A 124 -13.44 24.02 7.46
C ASN A 124 -13.15 25.40 6.87
N LEU A 125 -12.77 25.48 5.59
CA LEU A 125 -12.58 26.74 4.88
C LEU A 125 -13.88 27.54 4.78
N ALA A 126 -15.01 26.87 4.48
CA ALA A 126 -16.32 27.53 4.43
C ALA A 126 -16.74 28.06 5.80
N LYS A 127 -16.52 27.29 6.88
CA LYS A 127 -16.76 27.71 8.27
C LYS A 127 -15.89 28.92 8.64
N ALA A 128 -14.61 28.89 8.28
CA ALA A 128 -13.69 30.00 8.53
C ALA A 128 -14.13 31.27 7.77
N ALA A 129 -14.45 31.16 6.48
CA ALA A 129 -14.93 32.26 5.67
C ALA A 129 -16.21 32.90 6.25
N ASN A 130 -17.19 32.08 6.66
CA ASN A 130 -18.40 32.56 7.32
C ASN A 130 -18.11 33.29 8.64
N THR A 131 -17.16 32.78 9.43
CA THR A 131 -16.78 33.40 10.72
C THR A 131 -16.08 34.74 10.50
N MET A 132 -15.21 34.82 9.49
CA MET A 132 -14.54 36.06 9.10
C MET A 132 -15.51 37.10 8.53
N ALA A 133 -16.51 36.68 7.75
CA ALA A 133 -17.54 37.57 7.23
C ALA A 133 -18.40 38.18 8.34
N LYS A 134 -18.67 37.43 9.41
CA LYS A 134 -19.42 37.91 10.59
C LYS A 134 -18.63 38.88 11.47
N SER A 135 -17.30 38.90 11.37
CA SER A 135 -16.43 39.70 12.23
C SER A 135 -15.89 40.91 11.46
N PRO A 136 -16.36 42.14 11.74
CA PRO A 136 -15.90 43.33 11.04
C PRO A 136 -14.38 43.48 11.10
N GLY A 137 -13.72 43.66 9.95
CA GLY A 137 -12.26 43.82 9.86
C GLY A 137 -11.45 42.53 9.76
N ALA A 138 -12.02 41.33 9.99
CA ALA A 138 -11.27 40.07 9.94
C ALA A 138 -10.70 39.74 8.54
N LEU A 139 -11.45 40.02 7.48
CA LEU A 139 -10.96 39.89 6.10
C LEU A 139 -9.79 40.84 5.81
N HIS A 140 -9.83 42.06 6.35
CA HIS A 140 -8.74 43.03 6.19
C HIS A 140 -7.46 42.56 6.88
N LEU A 141 -7.56 42.05 8.12
CA LEU A 141 -6.42 41.45 8.82
C LEU A 141 -5.85 40.23 8.08
N ARG A 142 -6.71 39.39 7.47
CA ARG A 142 -6.25 38.29 6.61
C ARG A 142 -5.48 38.79 5.41
N THR A 143 -5.96 39.83 4.73
CA THR A 143 -5.25 40.45 3.60
C THR A 143 -3.88 40.98 4.03
N LEU A 144 -3.80 41.67 5.16
CA LEU A 144 -2.54 42.16 5.71
C LEU A 144 -1.57 41.01 6.06
N ASN A 145 -2.07 39.94 6.68
CA ASN A 145 -1.26 38.75 6.95
C ASN A 145 -0.77 38.08 5.67
N SER A 146 -1.61 37.92 4.64
CA SER A 146 -1.20 37.35 3.36
C SER A 146 -0.12 38.21 2.67
N ILE A 147 -0.22 39.54 2.77
CA ILE A 147 0.81 40.45 2.24
C ILE A 147 2.12 40.28 3.01
N ASN A 148 2.06 40.16 4.34
CA ASN A 148 3.23 39.92 5.17
C ASN A 148 3.90 38.56 4.86
N ASP A 149 3.10 37.50 4.69
CA ASP A 149 3.59 36.17 4.32
C ASP A 149 4.31 36.22 2.96
N ILE A 150 3.69 36.84 1.93
CA ILE A 150 4.29 37.01 0.59
C ILE A 150 5.56 37.88 0.64
N SER A 151 5.58 38.91 1.49
CA SER A 151 6.74 39.80 1.65
C SER A 151 7.91 39.14 2.39
N SER A 152 7.65 38.07 3.14
CA SER A 152 8.67 37.35 3.93
C SER A 152 9.45 36.31 3.11
N ASP A 153 8.96 35.92 1.93
CA ASP A 153 9.57 34.91 1.06
C ASP A 153 10.61 35.55 0.10
N GLN A 154 11.90 35.43 0.44
CA GLN A 154 13.03 36.07 -0.27
C GLN A 154 13.38 35.43 -1.65
N SER A 155 12.42 35.16 -2.52
CA SER A 155 12.71 34.82 -3.92
C SER A 155 11.55 35.13 -4.87
N ASN A 156 11.54 36.33 -5.47
CA ASN A 156 10.63 36.64 -6.57
C ASN A 156 11.36 37.37 -7.71
N THR A 157 11.92 36.61 -8.66
CA THR A 157 12.12 37.14 -10.02
C THR A 157 10.77 37.12 -10.71
N VAL A 158 10.10 38.27 -10.74
CA VAL A 158 8.87 38.45 -11.51
C VAL A 158 9.24 38.55 -13.00
N VAL A 159 9.02 37.47 -13.76
CA VAL A 159 9.16 37.50 -15.22
C VAL A 159 7.93 38.20 -15.80
N PHE A 160 8.10 39.47 -16.17
CA PHE A 160 7.09 40.22 -16.91
C PHE A 160 7.06 39.75 -18.37
N VAL A 161 6.04 38.99 -18.73
CA VAL A 161 5.73 38.71 -20.14
C VAL A 161 4.81 39.83 -20.64
N THR A 162 5.39 40.86 -21.25
CA THR A 162 4.58 41.92 -21.88
C THR A 162 4.05 41.42 -23.23
N PRO A 163 2.73 41.56 -23.49
CA PRO A 163 2.13 41.22 -24.78
C PRO A 163 2.83 41.94 -25.94
N ILE A 164 3.00 41.24 -27.06
CA ILE A 164 3.73 41.75 -28.24
C ILE A 164 3.05 42.99 -28.84
N GLU A 165 1.76 43.16 -28.57
CA GLU A 165 0.95 44.30 -28.96
C GLU A 165 1.44 45.61 -28.32
N ILE A 166 1.95 45.56 -27.08
CA ILE A 166 2.50 46.73 -26.39
C ILE A 166 3.83 47.13 -27.02
N LEU A 167 4.69 46.16 -27.34
CA LEU A 167 5.94 46.37 -28.07
C LEU A 167 5.68 47.03 -29.43
N ARG A 168 4.68 46.53 -30.16
CA ARG A 168 4.26 47.10 -31.46
C ARG A 168 3.68 48.51 -31.32
N ALA A 169 2.95 48.81 -30.24
CA ALA A 169 2.44 50.16 -29.98
C ALA A 169 3.56 51.17 -29.68
N VAL A 170 4.61 50.75 -28.97
CA VAL A 170 5.80 51.57 -28.69
C VAL A 170 6.61 51.81 -29.97
N GLU A 171 6.81 50.79 -30.81
CA GLU A 171 7.45 50.95 -32.12
C GLU A 171 6.65 51.87 -33.06
N GLY A 172 5.33 51.77 -33.04
CA GLY A 172 4.43 52.65 -33.80
C GLY A 172 4.54 54.11 -33.39
N MET A 173 4.59 54.38 -32.08
CA MET A 173 4.81 55.74 -31.56
C MET A 173 6.20 56.26 -31.90
N ALA A 174 7.25 55.45 -31.77
CA ALA A 174 8.62 55.84 -32.11
C ALA A 174 8.77 56.23 -33.59
N ASN A 175 8.13 55.50 -34.50
CA ASN A 175 8.11 55.84 -35.93
C ASN A 175 7.31 57.12 -36.23
N HIS A 176 6.24 57.39 -35.49
CA HIS A 176 5.47 58.62 -35.61
C HIS A 176 6.28 59.86 -35.19
N PHE A 177 7.10 59.75 -34.14
CA PHE A 177 8.01 60.83 -33.74
C PHE A 177 9.19 61.01 -34.71
N ARG A 178 9.70 59.93 -35.32
CA ARG A 178 10.79 60.01 -36.31
C ARG A 178 10.36 60.69 -37.62
N ASN A 179 9.10 60.59 -38.00
CA ASN A 179 8.57 61.23 -39.22
C ASN A 179 8.24 62.73 -39.05
N LYS A 180 8.33 63.27 -37.82
CA LYS A 180 8.05 64.68 -37.52
C LYS A 180 9.30 65.58 -37.57
N ASN A 181 10.49 64.98 -37.72
CA ASN A 181 11.79 65.66 -37.79
C ASN A 181 12.45 65.57 -39.19
N LYS A 182 11.64 65.42 -40.26
CA LYS A 182 12.08 65.57 -41.65
C LYS A 182 11.21 66.61 -42.35
#